data_AF-A0A4Y2N7U1-F1
#
_entry.id   AF-A0A4Y2N7U1-F1
#
_cell.length_a   1.000
_cell.length_b   1.000
_cell.length_c   1.000
_cell.angle_alpha   90.00
_cell.angle_beta   90.00
_cell.angle_gamma   90.00
#
_symmetry.space_group_name_H-M   'P 1'
#
loop_
_entity.id
_entity.type
_entity.pdbx_description
1 polymer ?
#
loop_
_entity_poly.entity_id
_entity_poly.type
_entity_poly.pdbx_seq_one_letter_code
_entity_poly.pdbx_strand_id
1 'polypeptide(L)'
;MFYKDTAGEFHDTDLTAADKNMVLKQRYERVKGGMIFDMCRILHIVLGGQPRLIIIGTTIGVRLLKAKDVFTLLAMSGALRLQIENISFFIRKCDVSNSIVVGHKKALEQALVQMPFTRIETKTFTLFWAQKCYLQTL
;
A
#
# COMPACT_ATOMS: atom_id res chain seq x y z
N MET A 1 -3.62 -10.35 3.21
CA MET A 1 -3.91 -10.75 4.60
C MET A 1 -5.42 -10.64 4.81
N PHE A 2 -6.15 -11.21 3.86
CA PHE A 2 -7.39 -11.90 4.14
C PHE A 2 -7.09 -13.34 3.73
N TYR A 3 -6.30 -14.03 4.55
CA TYR A 3 -6.67 -15.42 4.77
C TYR A 3 -8.01 -15.35 5.49
N LYS A 4 -8.93 -16.26 5.19
CA LYS A 4 -10.16 -16.37 5.97
C LYS A 4 -9.72 -16.54 7.43
N ASP A 5 -9.87 -15.49 8.22
CA ASP A 5 -9.65 -15.58 9.66
C ASP A 5 -10.75 -16.47 10.22
N THR A 6 -10.50 -17.12 11.35
CA THR A 6 -11.55 -17.93 11.98
C THR A 6 -12.65 -16.97 12.43
N ALA A 7 -13.87 -17.19 11.93
CA ALA A 7 -15.00 -16.30 12.21
C ALA A 7 -15.27 -16.26 13.71
N GLY A 8 -15.37 -15.06 14.28
CA GLY A 8 -15.63 -14.85 15.72
C GLY A 8 -14.40 -14.86 16.61
N GLU A 9 -13.19 -15.13 16.09
CA GLU A 9 -11.98 -15.27 16.90
C GLU A 9 -10.96 -14.13 16.71
N PHE A 10 -11.32 -13.11 15.93
CA PHE A 10 -10.41 -12.00 15.61
C PHE A 10 -9.87 -11.27 16.85
N HIS A 11 -10.67 -11.19 17.92
CA HIS A 11 -10.31 -10.53 19.18
C HIS A 11 -9.41 -11.38 20.08
N ASP A 12 -9.25 -12.68 19.79
CA ASP A 12 -8.40 -13.54 20.59
C ASP A 12 -6.92 -13.30 20.21
N THR A 13 -6.17 -12.77 21.16
CA THR A 13 -4.73 -12.49 21.01
C THR A 13 -3.85 -13.55 21.67
N ASP A 14 -4.45 -14.59 22.27
CA ASP A 14 -3.71 -15.66 22.92
C ASP A 14 -3.11 -16.61 21.87
N LEU A 15 -1.79 -16.69 21.85
CA LEU A 15 -1.04 -17.56 20.94
C LEU A 15 -0.97 -19.02 21.44
N THR A 16 -1.31 -19.24 22.71
CA THR A 16 -1.23 -20.55 23.39
C THR A 16 -2.53 -21.35 23.28
N ALA A 17 -3.67 -20.68 23.10
CA ALA A 17 -4.96 -21.32 22.88
C ALA A 17 -4.94 -22.22 21.63
N ALA A 18 -5.48 -23.43 21.78
CA ALA A 18 -5.67 -24.35 20.66
C ALA A 18 -6.81 -23.84 19.75
N ASP A 19 -6.61 -23.98 18.44
CA ASP A 19 -7.58 -23.71 17.37
C ASP A 19 -8.13 -22.28 17.24
N LYS A 20 -7.63 -21.33 18.03
CA LYS A 20 -8.07 -19.94 17.98
C LYS A 20 -7.17 -19.03 17.16
N ASN A 21 -7.78 -18.13 16.38
CA ASN A 21 -7.10 -17.08 15.59
C ASN A 21 -5.82 -17.59 14.91
N MET A 22 -5.94 -18.73 14.21
CA MET A 22 -4.79 -19.45 13.64
C MET A 22 -3.93 -18.57 12.73
N VAL A 23 -4.55 -17.59 12.06
CA VAL A 23 -3.87 -16.65 11.19
C VAL A 23 -2.98 -15.69 11.98
N LEU A 24 -3.35 -15.27 13.19
CA LEU A 24 -2.46 -14.54 14.09
C LEU A 24 -1.24 -15.37 14.48
N LYS A 25 -1.44 -16.63 14.84
CA LYS A 25 -0.34 -17.55 15.20
C LYS A 25 0.65 -17.75 14.06
N GLN A 26 0.16 -17.98 12.85
CA GLN A 26 1.01 -18.08 11.65
C GLN A 26 1.81 -16.80 11.38
N ARG A 27 1.22 -15.62 11.62
CA ARG A 27 1.93 -14.34 11.47
C ARG A 27 3.00 -14.18 12.53
N TYR A 28 2.67 -14.48 13.79
CA TYR A 28 3.61 -14.43 14.91
C TYR A 28 4.82 -15.34 14.68
N GLU A 29 4.60 -16.61 14.32
CA GLU A 29 5.68 -17.57 14.07
C GLU A 29 6.67 -17.13 12.98
N ARG A 30 6.21 -16.29 12.04
CA ARG A 30 7.02 -15.78 10.93
C ARG A 30 7.87 -14.57 11.28
N VAL A 31 7.47 -13.80 12.30
CA VAL A 31 8.14 -12.57 12.72
C VAL A 31 8.77 -12.68 14.11
N LYS A 32 8.55 -13.79 14.81
CA LYS A 32 9.13 -14.05 16.14
C LYS A 32 10.65 -13.88 16.10
N GLY A 33 11.21 -13.30 17.17
CA GLY A 33 12.63 -13.01 17.23
C GLY A 33 13.08 -11.79 16.41
N GLY A 34 12.15 -10.95 15.94
CA GLY A 34 12.48 -9.72 15.20
C GLY A 34 12.90 -9.98 13.75
N MET A 35 12.43 -11.09 13.18
CA MET A 35 12.71 -11.40 11.78
C MET A 35 12.11 -10.34 10.85
N ILE A 36 12.92 -9.90 9.88
CA ILE A 36 12.47 -9.01 8.82
C ILE A 36 11.54 -9.78 7.90
N PHE A 37 10.44 -9.15 7.49
CA PHE A 37 9.51 -9.73 6.53
C PHE A 37 9.29 -8.77 5.36
N ASP A 38 9.21 -9.32 4.15
CA ASP A 38 8.93 -8.55 2.94
C ASP A 38 7.44 -8.59 2.58
N MET A 39 6.92 -7.45 2.13
CA MET A 39 5.56 -7.32 1.64
C MET A 39 5.54 -6.59 0.30
N CYS A 40 5.05 -7.27 -0.74
CA CYS A 40 4.78 -6.67 -2.04
C CYS A 40 3.28 -6.67 -2.30
N ARG A 41 2.69 -5.49 -2.56
CA ARG A 41 1.28 -5.34 -2.93
C ARG A 41 1.07 -4.09 -3.75
N ILE A 42 -0.08 -4.06 -4.42
CA ILE A 42 -0.63 -2.85 -5.01
C ILE A 42 -0.94 -1.88 -3.87
N LEU A 43 -0.27 -0.73 -3.88
CA LEU A 43 -0.67 0.38 -3.05
C LEU A 43 -1.90 1.02 -3.70
N HIS A 44 -3.04 0.90 -3.02
CA HIS A 44 -4.25 1.61 -3.44
C HIS A 44 -4.06 3.08 -3.09
N ILE A 45 -3.53 3.87 -4.03
CA ILE A 45 -3.39 5.32 -3.88
C ILE A 45 -4.53 5.97 -4.66
N VAL A 46 -5.17 6.99 -4.09
CA VAL A 46 -6.19 7.77 -4.80
C VAL A 46 -5.62 8.47 -6.04
N LEU A 47 -4.31 8.75 -6.06
CA LEU A 47 -3.60 9.24 -7.24
C LEU A 47 -3.71 8.28 -8.45
N GLY A 48 -3.88 6.98 -8.22
CA GLY A 48 -4.09 5.99 -9.28
C GLY A 48 -5.52 5.94 -9.82
N GLY A 49 -6.48 6.56 -9.14
CA GLY A 49 -7.90 6.59 -9.52
C GLY A 49 -8.38 7.94 -10.07
N GLN A 50 -7.46 8.88 -10.31
CA GLN A 50 -7.82 10.18 -10.89
C GLN A 50 -8.17 10.05 -12.38
N PRO A 51 -9.12 10.86 -12.88
CA PRO A 51 -9.59 10.75 -14.27
C PRO A 51 -8.58 11.26 -15.31
N ARG A 52 -7.51 11.95 -14.89
CA ARG A 52 -6.53 12.56 -15.79
C ARG A 52 -5.13 12.06 -15.49
N LEU A 53 -4.37 11.77 -16.55
CA LEU A 53 -2.96 11.41 -16.42
C LEU A 53 -2.15 12.61 -15.90
N ILE A 54 -1.10 12.30 -15.14
CA ILE A 54 -0.15 13.30 -14.68
C ILE A 54 0.71 13.74 -15.87
N ILE A 55 0.94 15.04 -15.98
CA ILE A 55 1.72 15.64 -17.06
C ILE A 55 3.17 15.15 -16.98
N ILE A 56 3.72 14.73 -18.12
CA ILE A 56 5.12 14.30 -18.25
C ILE A 56 6.05 15.43 -17.79
N GLY A 57 7.01 15.11 -16.92
CA GLY A 57 7.93 16.09 -16.32
C GLY A 57 7.49 16.67 -14.98
N THR A 58 6.30 16.30 -14.48
CA THR A 58 5.86 16.69 -13.13
C THR A 58 6.60 15.88 -12.05
N THR A 59 7.29 16.57 -11.14
CA THR A 59 7.87 15.94 -9.94
C THR A 59 6.78 15.72 -8.89
N ILE A 60 6.63 14.47 -8.43
CA ILE A 60 5.66 14.10 -7.39
C ILE A 60 6.44 13.67 -6.14
N GLY A 61 6.22 14.37 -5.03
CA GLY A 61 6.69 13.94 -3.72
C GLY A 61 5.62 13.08 -3.04
N VAL A 62 5.94 11.82 -2.74
CA VAL A 62 5.08 10.94 -1.95
C VAL A 62 5.72 10.70 -0.59
N ARG A 63 4.99 11.00 0.48
CA ARG A 63 5.40 10.68 1.85
C ARG A 63 4.50 9.59 2.39
N LEU A 64 5.10 8.48 2.83
CA LEU A 64 4.38 7.46 3.58
C LEU A 64 4.63 7.65 5.06
N LEU A 65 3.53 7.73 5.79
CA LEU A 65 3.54 7.82 7.24
C LEU A 65 3.05 6.49 7.80
N LYS A 66 3.82 5.93 8.73
CA LYS A 66 3.39 4.75 9.49
C LYS A 66 2.16 5.14 10.33
N ALA A 67 1.18 4.23 10.41
CA ALA A 67 0.10 4.35 11.37
C ALA A 67 0.64 4.26 12.81
N LYS A 68 -0.17 4.66 13.81
CA LYS A 68 0.20 4.47 15.21
C LYS A 68 0.42 2.98 15.50
N ASP A 69 1.39 2.66 16.36
CA ASP A 69 1.75 1.27 16.67
C ASP A 69 0.56 0.45 17.17
N VAL A 70 -0.35 1.08 17.92
CA VAL A 70 -1.60 0.49 18.42
C VAL A 70 -2.48 -0.11 17.32
N PHE A 71 -2.43 0.43 16.09
CA PHE A 71 -3.23 -0.05 14.95
C PHE A 71 -2.45 -0.93 13.98
N THR A 72 -1.15 -1.14 14.24
CA THR A 72 -0.23 -1.70 13.25
C THR A 72 -0.01 -3.20 13.46
N LEU A 73 0.03 -3.65 14.72
CA LEU A 73 0.20 -5.06 15.08
C LEU A 73 -0.83 -5.45 16.12
N LEU A 74 -1.51 -6.58 15.89
CA LEU A 74 -2.34 -7.23 16.90
C LEU A 74 -1.42 -8.02 17.82
N ALA A 75 -1.48 -7.76 19.12
CA ALA A 75 -0.54 -8.30 20.10
C ALA A 75 -1.23 -8.55 21.44
N MET A 76 -0.77 -9.58 22.15
CA MET A 76 -1.21 -9.84 23.53
C MET A 76 -0.71 -8.78 24.51
N SER A 77 0.44 -8.14 24.23
CA SER A 77 1.00 -7.03 25.00
C SER A 77 1.30 -5.82 24.11
N GLY A 78 1.12 -4.61 24.64
CA GLY A 78 1.27 -3.36 23.89
C GLY A 78 2.71 -2.96 23.54
N ALA A 79 3.71 -3.79 23.84
CA ALA A 79 5.13 -3.46 23.70
C ALA A 79 5.74 -3.88 22.35
N LEU A 80 4.94 -3.98 21.29
CA LEU A 80 5.46 -4.29 19.96
C LEU A 80 5.77 -3.01 19.16
N ARG A 81 6.95 -2.99 18.55
CA ARG A 81 7.40 -1.92 17.66
C ARG A 81 7.48 -2.46 16.23
N LEU A 82 6.72 -1.87 15.31
CA LEU A 82 6.97 -2.06 13.88
C LEU A 82 7.94 -0.99 13.38
N GLN A 83 9.04 -1.44 12.77
CA GLN A 83 9.97 -0.61 12.05
C GLN A 83 9.96 -0.99 10.57
N ILE A 84 9.98 0.03 9.72
CA ILE A 84 10.08 -0.14 8.27
C ILE A 84 11.56 -0.01 7.93
N GLU A 85 12.17 -1.11 7.46
CA GLU A 85 13.58 -1.14 7.06
C GLU A 85 13.78 -0.58 5.65
N ASN A 86 12.94 -0.99 4.70
CA ASN A 86 13.02 -0.52 3.31
C ASN A 86 11.61 -0.44 2.70
N ILE A 87 11.39 0.57 1.84
CA ILE A 87 10.19 0.66 0.98
C ILE A 87 10.63 1.02 -0.43
N SER A 88 10.12 0.27 -1.40
CA SER A 88 10.25 0.58 -2.82
C SER A 88 8.88 0.59 -3.49
N PHE A 89 8.66 1.52 -4.44
CA PHE A 89 7.44 1.58 -5.24
C PHE A 89 7.75 1.45 -6.72
N PHE A 90 6.93 0.65 -7.39
CA PHE A 90 6.93 0.53 -8.84
C PHE A 90 5.73 1.32 -9.37
N ILE A 91 6.02 2.41 -10.09
CA ILE A 91 4.99 3.20 -10.78
C ILE A 91 5.05 2.83 -12.25
N ARG A 92 3.90 2.42 -12.80
CA ARG A 92 3.79 2.18 -14.24
C ARG A 92 3.65 3.51 -14.97
N LYS A 93 4.53 3.74 -15.94
CA LYS A 93 4.39 4.83 -16.90
C LYS A 93 3.29 4.45 -17.91
N CYS A 94 2.35 5.36 -18.16
CA CYS A 94 1.37 5.21 -19.22
C CYS A 94 1.96 5.86 -20.49
N ASP A 95 2.11 5.07 -21.56
CA ASP A 95 2.49 5.60 -22.86
C ASP A 95 1.26 6.18 -23.56
N VAL A 96 1.38 7.44 -23.97
CA VAL A 96 0.34 8.19 -24.67
C VAL A 96 0.84 8.52 -26.07
N SER A 97 -0.08 8.74 -27.02
CA SER A 97 0.29 9.07 -28.39
C SER A 97 1.10 10.38 -28.45
N ASN A 98 2.03 10.47 -29.41
CA ASN A 98 2.87 11.66 -29.58
C ASN A 98 2.05 12.94 -29.79
N SER A 99 0.88 12.86 -30.44
CA SER A 99 -0.01 13.99 -30.62
C SER A 99 -0.47 14.62 -29.29
N ILE A 100 -0.76 13.79 -28.28
CA ILE A 100 -1.16 14.26 -26.94
C ILE A 100 0.03 14.93 -26.24
N VAL A 101 1.23 14.34 -26.34
CA VAL A 101 2.45 14.90 -25.73
C VAL A 101 2.78 16.27 -26.32
N VAL A 102 2.72 16.41 -27.64
CA VAL A 102 2.96 17.69 -28.33
C VAL A 102 1.90 18.73 -27.95
N GLY A 103 0.63 18.33 -27.86
CA GLY A 103 -0.45 19.20 -27.41
C GLY A 103 -0.22 19.74 -26.00
N HIS A 104 0.14 18.86 -25.06
CA HIS A 104 0.47 19.27 -23.69
C HIS A 104 1.67 20.21 -23.63
N LYS A 105 2.74 19.94 -24.41
CA LYS A 105 3.92 20.79 -24.45
C LYS A 105 3.59 22.21 -24.92
N LYS A 106 2.84 22.34 -26.01
CA LYS A 106 2.38 23.65 -26.51
C LYS A 106 1.48 24.39 -25.52
N ALA A 107 0.60 23.66 -24.82
CA ALA A 107 -0.25 24.26 -23.79
C ALA A 107 0.58 24.81 -22.62
N LEU A 108 1.61 24.08 -22.18
CA LEU A 108 2.54 24.50 -21.12
C LEU A 108 3.41 25.70 -21.51
N GLU A 109 3.73 25.86 -22.79
CA GLU A 109 4.44 27.05 -23.30
C GLU A 109 3.56 28.31 -23.22
N GLN A 110 2.24 28.16 -23.33
CA GLN A 110 1.30 29.29 -23.37
C GLN A 110 0.77 29.67 -21.99
N ALA A 111 0.58 28.70 -21.10
CA ALA A 111 -0.02 28.95 -19.80
C ALA A 111 0.39 27.90 -18.75
N LEU A 112 0.32 28.31 -17.48
CA LEU A 112 0.43 27.40 -16.35
C LEU A 112 -0.79 26.46 -16.34
N VAL A 113 -0.55 25.16 -16.45
CA VAL A 113 -1.61 24.15 -16.32
C VAL A 113 -1.80 23.80 -14.86
N GLN A 114 -2.95 24.17 -14.29
CA GLN A 114 -3.37 23.71 -12.97
C GLN A 114 -4.13 22.39 -13.09
N MET A 115 -3.64 21.35 -12.43
CA MET A 115 -4.28 20.03 -12.36
C MET A 115 -4.85 19.81 -10.96
N PRO A 116 -6.08 20.30 -10.68
CA PRO A 116 -6.67 20.15 -9.36
C PRO A 116 -6.97 18.67 -9.08
N PHE A 117 -6.57 18.20 -7.90
CA PHE A 117 -7.00 16.91 -7.40
C PHE A 117 -8.45 17.03 -6.92
N THR A 118 -9.39 16.47 -7.68
CA THR A 118 -10.84 16.60 -7.40
C THR A 118 -11.32 15.80 -6.19
N ARG A 119 -10.49 14.89 -5.65
CA ARG A 119 -10.85 14.06 -4.50
C ARG A 119 -9.61 13.67 -3.70
N ILE A 120 -9.38 14.34 -2.57
CA ILE A 120 -8.40 13.91 -1.56
C ILE A 120 -9.15 13.09 -0.52
N GLU A 121 -9.53 11.87 -0.87
CA GLU A 121 -9.89 10.89 0.16
C GLU A 121 -8.64 10.12 0.54
N THR A 122 -8.07 10.42 1.70
CA THR A 122 -7.09 9.52 2.31
C THR A 122 -7.84 8.29 2.82
N LYS A 123 -8.09 7.33 1.94
CA LYS A 123 -8.51 6.01 2.40
C LYS A 123 -7.29 5.37 3.06
N THR A 124 -7.36 5.15 4.37
CA THR A 124 -6.34 4.38 5.08
C THR A 124 -6.43 2.95 4.60
N PHE A 125 -5.46 2.54 3.77
CA PHE A 125 -5.35 1.15 3.33
C PHE A 125 -4.32 0.44 4.18
N THR A 126 -4.78 -0.54 4.93
CA THR A 126 -3.87 -1.47 5.59
C THR A 126 -3.27 -2.39 4.52
N LEU A 127 -1.94 -2.39 4.42
CA LEU A 127 -1.22 -3.27 3.51
C LEU A 127 -1.16 -4.68 4.12
N PHE A 128 -1.50 -5.70 3.33
CA PHE A 128 -1.86 -7.03 3.85
C PHE A 128 -1.34 -8.18 2.96
N TRP A 129 -0.31 -8.93 3.34
CA TRP A 129 0.35 -10.03 2.57
C TRP A 129 -0.55 -11.07 1.83
N ALA A 130 -0.29 -11.38 0.55
CA ALA A 130 -0.58 -12.67 -0.10
C ALA A 130 0.13 -12.85 -1.47
N GLN A 131 0.78 -14.02 -1.64
CA GLN A 131 1.34 -14.68 -2.84
C GLN A 131 2.50 -14.03 -3.63
N LYS A 132 3.44 -14.87 -4.09
CA LYS A 132 4.27 -14.58 -5.28
C LYS A 132 3.30 -14.33 -6.44
N CYS A 133 3.07 -13.07 -6.80
CA CYS A 133 2.38 -12.74 -8.02
C CYS A 133 3.33 -12.98 -9.21
N TYR A 134 3.26 -14.16 -9.80
CA TYR A 134 3.40 -14.25 -11.25
C TYR A 134 2.07 -13.82 -11.84
N LEU A 135 2.03 -12.64 -12.45
CA LEU A 135 0.92 -12.22 -13.30
C LEU A 135 1.53 -11.59 -14.55
N GLN A 136 1.83 -12.48 -15.49
CA GLN A 136 1.73 -12.25 -16.92
C GLN A 136 0.25 -11.99 -17.22
N THR A 137 -0.06 -10.89 -17.90
CA THR A 137 -1.34 -10.73 -18.59
C THR A 137 -1.14 -9.80 -19.78
N LEU A 138 -1.70 -10.28 -20.91
CA LEU A 138 -1.81 -9.70 -22.24
C LEU A 138 -2.35 -8.26 -22.24
#